data_AF-A0A511T4M8-F1
#
_entry.id   AF-A0A511T4M8-F1
#
_cell.length_a   1.000
_cell.length_b   1.000
_cell.length_c   1.000
_cell.angle_alpha   90.00
_cell.angle_beta   90.00
_cell.angle_gamma   90.00
#
_symmetry.space_group_name_H-M   'P 1'
#
loop_
_entity.id
_entity.type
_entity.pdbx_description
1 polymer ?
#
loop_
_entity_poly.entity_id
_entity_poly.type
_entity_poly.pdbx_seq_one_letter_code
_entity_poly.pdbx_strand_id
1 'polypeptide(L)'
;MPGGNGSNLRGVLEVKDLAALLGGAPEPDAGMVVVLDVSPTLAVRVRSVVEVADVARAPFFLLPPGLADSLAPLSRGAVLHKERLYLELIAEALPHRVGPRSTPAPPRPVHWAESVPERALVFESQGRLFGMPLAFVSQVVERGEAFSVLPVQSGPVAGIFPHAQVLWPICSVPALLGTPPAPEPFFLLAELAGRHVGLTATRVLGVLQRFEPDETAGTFRVPGLAEPVLFLDLQRMFS
;
A
#
# COMPACT_ATOMS: atom_id res chain seq x y z
N MET A 1 13.63 -50.27 15.44
CA MET A 1 14.06 -50.94 14.20
C MET A 1 12.99 -50.69 13.15
N PRO A 2 13.26 -49.87 12.12
CA PRO A 2 12.33 -49.65 11.01
C PRO A 2 12.38 -50.83 10.05
N GLY A 3 11.21 -51.36 9.69
CA GLY A 3 11.06 -52.43 8.71
C GLY A 3 11.22 -51.89 7.29
N GLY A 4 12.17 -52.46 6.55
CA GLY A 4 12.39 -52.20 5.13
C GLY A 4 11.25 -52.69 4.26
N ASN A 5 10.73 -51.79 3.43
CA ASN A 5 10.45 -52.00 2.02
C ASN A 5 10.01 -50.65 1.46
N GLY A 6 10.99 -49.90 0.97
CA GLY A 6 10.83 -48.61 0.32
C GLY A 6 10.14 -48.73 -1.05
N SER A 7 8.83 -48.95 -1.05
CA SER A 7 8.01 -48.84 -2.25
C SER A 7 6.93 -47.77 -2.06
N ASN A 8 7.25 -46.56 -2.51
CA ASN A 8 6.34 -45.54 -3.03
C ASN A 8 5.22 -45.02 -2.11
N LEU A 9 5.54 -44.12 -1.18
CA LEU A 9 4.67 -42.97 -0.95
C LEU A 9 4.91 -41.96 -2.08
N ARG A 10 4.21 -42.14 -3.21
CA ARG A 10 4.09 -41.11 -4.25
C ARG A 10 3.33 -39.93 -3.65
N GLY A 11 3.95 -38.75 -3.63
CA GLY A 11 3.26 -37.48 -3.37
C GLY A 11 3.86 -36.66 -2.24
N VAL A 12 5.17 -36.37 -2.27
CA VAL A 12 5.69 -35.25 -1.49
C VAL A 12 5.26 -33.98 -2.24
N LEU A 13 4.24 -33.29 -1.74
CA LEU A 13 3.89 -31.96 -2.25
C LEU A 13 5.06 -31.03 -1.96
N GLU A 14 5.58 -30.37 -3.00
CA GLU A 14 6.56 -29.30 -2.83
C GLU A 14 5.89 -28.15 -2.05
N VAL A 15 6.48 -27.79 -0.91
CA VAL A 15 5.99 -26.68 -0.10
C VAL A 15 6.55 -25.38 -0.67
N LYS A 16 5.65 -24.54 -1.22
CA LYS A 16 5.99 -23.20 -1.71
C LYS A 16 5.82 -22.17 -0.60
N ASP A 17 6.57 -21.08 -0.64
CA ASP A 17 6.41 -19.98 0.31
C ASP A 17 5.37 -18.96 -0.17
N LEU A 18 4.39 -18.59 0.67
CA LEU A 18 3.35 -17.64 0.27
C LEU A 18 3.93 -16.26 -0.07
N ALA A 19 4.85 -15.72 0.73
CA ALA A 19 5.43 -14.40 0.48
C ALA A 19 6.17 -14.38 -0.87
N ALA A 20 6.92 -15.44 -1.18
CA ALA A 20 7.58 -15.61 -2.48
C ALA A 20 6.57 -15.76 -3.63
N LEU A 21 5.48 -16.51 -3.44
CA LEU A 21 4.40 -16.62 -4.42
C LEU A 21 3.72 -15.28 -4.68
N LEU A 22 3.66 -14.40 -3.68
CA LEU A 22 3.13 -13.04 -3.82
C LEU A 22 4.17 -12.05 -4.37
N GLY A 23 5.41 -12.46 -4.61
CA GLY A 23 6.49 -11.64 -5.20
C GLY A 23 7.45 -11.01 -4.18
N GLY A 24 7.28 -11.30 -2.90
CA GLY A 24 8.15 -10.87 -1.79
C GLY A 24 9.34 -11.80 -1.55
N ALA A 25 10.10 -11.49 -0.50
CA ALA A 25 11.15 -12.39 -0.01
C ALA A 25 10.50 -13.57 0.76
N PRO A 26 11.06 -14.79 0.65
CA PRO A 26 10.55 -15.92 1.41
C PRO A 26 10.74 -15.69 2.92
N GLU A 27 9.78 -16.15 3.71
CA GLU A 27 9.84 -16.01 5.18
C GLU A 27 11.07 -16.73 5.75
N PRO A 28 11.83 -16.15 6.69
CA PRO A 28 13.05 -16.76 7.20
C PRO A 28 12.79 -17.93 8.18
N ASP A 29 11.68 -17.87 8.92
CA ASP A 29 11.39 -18.80 10.02
C ASP A 29 10.52 -19.99 9.60
N ALA A 30 10.58 -21.08 10.37
CA ALA A 30 9.66 -22.21 10.21
C ALA A 30 8.21 -21.72 10.42
N GLY A 31 7.38 -21.88 9.38
CA GLY A 31 5.97 -21.49 9.38
C GLY A 31 5.02 -22.67 9.47
N MET A 32 3.72 -22.38 9.44
CA MET A 32 2.67 -23.38 9.24
C MET A 32 2.55 -23.72 7.75
N VAL A 33 2.02 -24.91 7.42
CA VAL A 33 1.72 -25.30 6.04
C VAL A 33 0.22 -25.42 5.88
N VAL A 34 -0.32 -24.73 4.88
CA VAL A 34 -1.71 -24.80 4.43
C VAL A 34 -1.74 -25.57 3.11
N VAL A 35 -2.58 -26.59 3.03
CA VAL A 35 -2.82 -27.33 1.79
C VAL A 35 -4.07 -26.76 1.13
N LEU A 36 -3.90 -26.20 -0.07
CA LEU A 36 -4.97 -25.67 -0.89
C LEU A 36 -5.45 -26.77 -1.83
N ASP A 37 -6.72 -27.11 -1.72
CA ASP A 37 -7.41 -28.06 -2.61
C ASP A 37 -7.74 -27.37 -3.94
N VAL A 38 -6.70 -27.15 -4.74
CA VAL A 38 -6.76 -26.56 -6.09
C VAL A 38 -6.10 -27.51 -7.08
N SER A 39 -6.14 -27.20 -8.39
CA SER A 39 -5.49 -28.01 -9.42
C SER A 39 -4.33 -27.26 -10.09
N PRO A 40 -3.07 -27.69 -9.91
CA PRO A 40 -2.62 -28.80 -9.06
C PRO A 40 -2.70 -28.48 -7.56
N THR A 41 -2.85 -29.49 -6.70
CA THR A 41 -2.90 -29.31 -5.24
C THR A 41 -1.63 -28.62 -4.78
N LEU A 42 -1.78 -27.61 -3.92
CA LEU A 42 -0.68 -26.74 -3.55
C LEU A 42 -0.49 -26.73 -2.02
N ALA A 43 0.71 -27.08 -1.56
CA ALA A 43 1.11 -26.86 -0.18
C ALA A 43 1.84 -25.51 -0.09
N VAL A 44 1.32 -24.61 0.76
CA VAL A 44 1.87 -23.26 0.94
C VAL A 44 2.29 -23.06 2.39
N ARG A 45 3.54 -22.63 2.59
CA ARG A 45 4.03 -22.16 3.88
C ARG A 45 3.52 -20.74 4.14
N VAL A 46 2.96 -20.55 5.34
CA VAL A 46 2.53 -19.26 5.87
C VAL A 46 3.20 -19.02 7.22
N ARG A 47 3.40 -17.76 7.59
CA ARG A 47 3.98 -17.42 8.89
C ARG A 47 3.10 -17.89 10.05
N SER A 48 1.79 -17.65 9.95
CA SER A 48 0.81 -18.03 10.95
C SER A 48 -0.60 -18.08 10.34
N VAL A 49 -1.49 -18.83 11.00
CA VAL A 49 -2.93 -18.76 10.77
C VAL A 49 -3.53 -17.96 11.92
N VAL A 50 -4.20 -16.85 11.61
CA VAL A 50 -4.80 -15.96 12.62
C VAL A 50 -6.15 -16.51 13.07
N GLU A 51 -7.01 -16.87 12.13
CA GLU A 51 -8.33 -17.43 12.40
C GLU A 51 -8.89 -18.19 11.19
N VAL A 52 -9.96 -18.94 11.42
CA VAL A 52 -10.86 -19.47 10.38
C VAL A 52 -12.24 -18.89 10.66
N ALA A 53 -12.79 -18.14 9.72
CA ALA A 53 -14.04 -17.41 9.90
C ALA A 53 -14.89 -17.44 8.62
N ASP A 54 -16.21 -17.40 8.79
CA ASP A 54 -17.14 -17.11 7.70
C ASP A 54 -17.20 -15.58 7.51
N VAL A 55 -16.77 -15.13 6.34
CA VAL A 55 -16.71 -13.71 5.96
C VAL A 55 -17.69 -13.37 4.84
N ALA A 56 -18.66 -14.22 4.52
CA ALA A 56 -19.58 -14.03 3.39
C ALA A 56 -20.42 -12.74 3.46
N ARG A 57 -20.57 -12.16 4.66
CA ARG A 57 -21.30 -10.89 4.90
C ARG A 57 -20.40 -9.72 5.27
N ALA A 58 -19.09 -9.92 5.29
CA ALA A 58 -18.14 -8.87 5.62
C ALA A 58 -18.05 -7.85 4.47
N PRO A 59 -17.77 -6.56 4.76
CA PRO A 59 -17.53 -5.57 3.71
C PRO A 59 -16.40 -6.01 2.77
N PHE A 60 -16.70 -6.02 1.48
CA PHE A 60 -15.77 -6.40 0.42
C PHE A 60 -15.42 -5.18 -0.43
N PHE A 61 -14.15 -5.06 -0.80
CA PHE A 61 -13.60 -3.96 -1.57
C PHE A 61 -12.89 -4.47 -2.81
N LEU A 62 -13.16 -3.83 -3.95
CA LEU A 62 -12.36 -4.01 -5.15
C LEU A 62 -11.00 -3.31 -4.98
N LEU A 63 -9.97 -3.88 -5.60
CA LEU A 63 -8.65 -3.27 -5.60
C LEU A 63 -8.66 -1.99 -6.44
N PRO A 64 -8.04 -0.89 -5.96
CA PRO A 64 -7.94 0.34 -6.72
C PRO A 64 -7.07 0.14 -7.98
N PRO A 65 -7.28 0.97 -9.03
CA PRO A 65 -6.42 0.99 -10.21
C PRO A 65 -4.93 1.15 -9.85
N GLY A 66 -4.03 0.55 -10.63
CA GLY A 66 -2.59 0.53 -10.34
C GLY A 66 -2.18 -0.55 -9.33
N LEU A 67 -2.97 -0.80 -8.27
CA LEU A 67 -2.78 -1.97 -7.41
C LEU A 67 -3.36 -3.23 -8.04
N ALA A 68 -4.50 -3.10 -8.72
CA ALA A 68 -5.08 -4.17 -9.49
C ALA A 68 -4.07 -4.72 -10.53
N ASP A 69 -3.24 -3.88 -11.14
CA ASP A 69 -2.29 -4.34 -12.17
C ASP A 69 -1.24 -5.32 -11.58
N SER A 70 -0.85 -5.13 -10.32
CA SER A 70 0.13 -6.00 -9.65
C SER A 70 -0.52 -7.18 -8.92
N LEU A 71 -1.67 -6.97 -8.27
CA LEU A 71 -2.29 -7.97 -7.38
C LEU A 71 -3.56 -8.62 -7.94
N ALA A 72 -4.28 -8.03 -8.89
CA ALA A 72 -5.50 -8.63 -9.45
C ALA A 72 -5.29 -10.03 -10.06
N PRO A 73 -4.11 -10.38 -10.64
CA PRO A 73 -3.84 -11.75 -11.05
C PRO A 73 -3.92 -12.79 -9.92
N LEU A 74 -3.77 -12.36 -8.66
CA LEU A 74 -3.64 -13.21 -7.47
C LEU A 74 -4.70 -12.96 -6.41
N SER A 75 -5.49 -11.90 -6.54
CA SER A 75 -6.45 -11.47 -5.54
C SER A 75 -7.76 -11.00 -6.17
N ARG A 76 -8.88 -11.38 -5.54
CA ARG A 76 -10.22 -10.91 -5.94
C ARG A 76 -10.49 -9.49 -5.45
N GLY A 77 -9.90 -9.11 -4.33
CA GLY A 77 -10.23 -7.90 -3.59
C GLY A 77 -9.73 -7.97 -2.15
N ALA A 78 -10.33 -7.15 -1.30
CA ALA A 78 -10.04 -7.13 0.12
C ALA A 78 -11.32 -7.22 0.95
N VAL A 79 -11.23 -7.86 2.12
CA VAL A 79 -12.32 -8.05 3.07
C VAL A 79 -11.94 -7.37 4.39
N LEU A 80 -12.86 -6.59 4.95
CA LEU A 80 -12.70 -6.01 6.29
C LEU A 80 -13.37 -6.92 7.33
N HIS A 81 -12.59 -7.47 8.25
CA HIS A 81 -13.08 -8.33 9.33
C HIS A 81 -12.40 -7.96 10.65
N LYS A 82 -13.18 -7.73 11.71
CA LYS A 82 -12.68 -7.32 13.04
C LYS A 82 -11.65 -6.18 12.96
N GLU A 83 -11.99 -5.09 12.26
CA GLU A 83 -11.14 -3.90 12.07
C GLU A 83 -9.81 -4.15 11.33
N ARG A 84 -9.67 -5.31 10.68
CA ARG A 84 -8.47 -5.67 9.90
C ARG A 84 -8.83 -5.97 8.47
N LEU A 85 -7.98 -5.49 7.57
CA LEU A 85 -8.16 -5.70 6.14
C LEU A 85 -7.32 -6.89 5.67
N TYR A 86 -8.00 -7.85 5.05
CA TYR A 86 -7.41 -9.07 4.50
C TYR A 86 -7.53 -9.07 2.98
N LEU A 87 -6.47 -9.42 2.27
CA LEU A 87 -6.54 -9.67 0.83
C LEU A 87 -7.16 -11.04 0.58
N GLU A 88 -8.22 -11.10 -0.21
CA GLU A 88 -8.81 -12.36 -0.65
C GLU A 88 -8.00 -12.88 -1.85
N LEU A 89 -7.23 -13.96 -1.64
CA LEU A 89 -6.42 -14.58 -2.68
C LEU A 89 -7.26 -15.51 -3.57
N ILE A 90 -6.94 -15.53 -4.86
CA ILE A 90 -7.46 -16.52 -5.81
C ILE A 90 -6.58 -17.77 -5.67
N ALA A 91 -7.00 -18.73 -4.84
CA ALA A 91 -6.23 -19.93 -4.55
C ALA A 91 -5.82 -20.68 -5.82
N GLU A 92 -6.69 -20.72 -6.83
CA GLU A 92 -6.47 -21.40 -8.10
C GLU A 92 -5.42 -20.71 -8.98
N ALA A 93 -5.13 -19.43 -8.75
CA ALA A 93 -4.12 -18.69 -9.50
C ALA A 93 -2.70 -18.91 -8.96
N LEU A 94 -2.55 -19.20 -7.66
CA LEU A 94 -1.26 -19.34 -6.98
C LEU A 94 -0.31 -20.40 -7.57
N PRO A 95 -0.78 -21.58 -8.04
CA PRO A 95 0.12 -22.57 -8.65
C PRO A 95 0.75 -22.09 -9.96
N HIS A 96 0.03 -21.23 -10.69
CA HIS A 96 0.31 -20.88 -12.09
C HIS A 96 0.91 -19.49 -12.25
N ARG A 97 0.83 -18.65 -11.22
CA ARG A 97 1.26 -17.25 -11.25
C ARG A 97 2.12 -16.96 -10.03
N VAL A 98 3.21 -16.25 -10.28
CA VAL A 98 4.01 -15.63 -9.22
C VAL A 98 3.73 -14.14 -9.27
N GLY A 99 3.58 -13.53 -8.10
CA GLY A 99 3.38 -12.10 -7.98
C GLY A 99 4.54 -11.33 -8.60
N PRO A 100 4.29 -10.10 -9.05
CA PRO A 100 5.35 -9.27 -9.60
C PRO A 100 6.43 -9.11 -8.53
N ARG A 101 7.68 -9.46 -8.88
CA ARG A 101 8.81 -9.22 -7.99
C ARG A 101 8.96 -7.73 -7.77
N SER A 102 9.37 -7.32 -6.57
CA SER A 102 9.75 -5.93 -6.30
C SER A 102 10.92 -5.54 -7.20
N THR A 103 10.63 -4.91 -8.33
CA THR A 103 11.60 -4.17 -9.12
C THR A 103 11.50 -2.70 -8.71
N PRO A 104 12.63 -1.98 -8.56
CA PRO A 104 12.58 -0.54 -8.39
C PRO A 104 11.69 0.05 -9.49
N ALA A 105 10.64 0.78 -9.09
CA ALA A 105 9.82 1.46 -10.07
C ALA A 105 10.72 2.43 -10.85
N PRO A 106 10.59 2.51 -12.18
CA PRO A 106 11.35 3.49 -12.95
C PRO A 106 11.07 4.89 -12.37
N PRO A 107 12.08 5.78 -12.34
CA PRO A 107 11.89 7.13 -11.85
C PRO A 107 10.78 7.79 -12.66
N ARG A 108 9.74 8.24 -11.95
CA ARG A 108 8.62 8.97 -12.58
C ARG A 108 8.99 10.45 -12.69
N PRO A 109 8.53 11.14 -13.74
CA PRO A 109 8.67 12.59 -13.80
C PRO A 109 7.96 13.20 -12.59
N VAL A 110 8.70 14.00 -11.83
CA VAL A 110 8.17 14.78 -10.71
C VAL A 110 7.66 16.09 -11.29
N HIS A 111 6.39 16.39 -11.03
CA HIS A 111 5.77 17.65 -11.42
C HIS A 111 5.61 18.52 -10.18
N TRP A 112 6.16 19.73 -10.23
CA TRP A 112 6.10 20.70 -9.15
C TRP A 112 4.89 21.62 -9.36
N ALA A 113 4.28 22.06 -8.27
CA ALA A 113 3.20 23.05 -8.37
C ALA A 113 3.73 24.37 -8.91
N GLU A 114 3.09 24.89 -9.96
CA GLU A 114 3.47 26.16 -10.61
C GLU A 114 2.76 27.36 -9.99
N SER A 115 1.59 27.15 -9.37
CA SER A 115 0.76 28.19 -8.78
C SER A 115 0.84 28.21 -7.27
N VAL A 116 0.91 29.42 -6.70
CA VAL A 116 0.79 29.64 -5.26
C VAL A 116 -0.61 29.18 -4.78
N PRO A 117 -0.70 28.32 -3.75
CA PRO A 117 -1.98 27.90 -3.21
C PRO A 117 -2.58 29.01 -2.32
N GLU A 118 -3.88 29.27 -2.46
CA GLU A 118 -4.59 30.23 -1.58
C GLU A 118 -4.63 29.73 -0.13
N ARG A 119 -5.02 28.45 0.03
CA ARG A 119 -5.07 27.71 1.29
C ARG A 119 -4.58 26.29 1.06
N ALA A 120 -3.76 25.80 1.99
CA ALA A 120 -3.23 24.45 1.92
C ALA A 120 -3.21 23.81 3.30
N LEU A 121 -3.46 22.50 3.34
CA LEU A 121 -3.10 21.70 4.50
C LEU A 121 -1.59 21.45 4.45
N VAL A 122 -0.89 21.83 5.51
CA VAL A 122 0.54 21.58 5.67
C VAL A 122 0.75 20.41 6.61
N PHE A 123 1.63 19.51 6.21
CA PHE A 123 1.97 18.31 6.96
C PHE A 123 3.47 18.01 6.82
N GLU A 124 4.00 17.26 7.77
CA GLU A 124 5.36 16.76 7.71
C GLU A 124 5.32 15.30 7.28
N SER A 125 6.21 14.91 6.37
CA SER A 125 6.50 13.51 6.10
C SER A 125 8.01 13.28 6.12
N GLN A 126 8.45 12.36 6.97
CA GLN A 126 9.86 12.00 7.17
C GLN A 126 10.80 13.21 7.32
N GLY A 127 10.44 14.16 8.18
CA GLY A 127 11.28 15.33 8.47
C GLY A 127 11.22 16.46 7.43
N ARG A 128 10.30 16.40 6.45
CA ARG A 128 10.14 17.43 5.42
C ARG A 128 8.71 17.96 5.38
N LEU A 129 8.56 19.27 5.19
CA LEU A 129 7.25 19.91 5.08
C LEU A 129 6.70 19.82 3.66
N PHE A 130 5.49 19.32 3.55
CA PHE A 130 4.72 19.24 2.32
C PHE A 130 3.38 19.95 2.48
N GLY A 131 2.85 20.40 1.35
CA GLY A 131 1.56 21.04 1.27
C GLY A 131 0.65 20.38 0.24
N MET A 132 -0.63 20.30 0.59
CA MET A 132 -1.70 19.92 -0.34
C MET A 132 -2.69 21.08 -0.41
N PRO A 133 -3.03 21.60 -1.61
CA PRO A 133 -4.12 22.55 -1.76
C PRO A 133 -5.38 22.03 -1.06
N LEU A 134 -6.00 22.86 -0.22
CA LEU A 134 -7.08 22.39 0.66
C LEU A 134 -8.28 21.86 -0.14
N ALA A 135 -8.49 22.37 -1.35
CA ALA A 135 -9.55 21.94 -2.25
C ALA A 135 -9.48 20.45 -2.64
N PHE A 136 -8.32 19.81 -2.52
CA PHE A 136 -8.14 18.39 -2.82
C PHE A 136 -8.23 17.49 -1.58
N VAL A 137 -8.17 18.08 -0.38
CA VAL A 137 -8.16 17.32 0.87
C VAL A 137 -9.58 16.91 1.24
N SER A 138 -9.80 15.60 1.39
CA SER A 138 -11.04 15.05 1.91
C SER A 138 -11.01 14.96 3.44
N GLN A 139 -9.96 14.33 4.01
CA GLN A 139 -9.88 14.08 5.45
C GLN A 139 -8.45 13.78 5.90
N VAL A 140 -8.16 14.02 7.19
CA VAL A 140 -6.98 13.47 7.88
C VAL A 140 -7.46 12.37 8.83
N VAL A 141 -6.84 11.21 8.76
CA VAL A 141 -7.16 10.05 9.61
C VAL A 141 -5.90 9.48 10.25
N GLU A 142 -6.05 8.83 11.40
CA GLU A 142 -5.00 8.01 11.98
C GLU A 142 -4.86 6.70 11.19
N ARG A 143 -3.64 6.16 11.15
CA ARG A 143 -3.32 4.94 10.41
C ARG A 143 -4.15 3.72 10.83
N GLY A 144 -4.39 3.56 12.13
CA GLY A 144 -5.18 2.47 12.72
C GLY A 144 -4.70 1.05 12.39
N GLU A 145 -5.41 0.04 12.90
CA GLU A 145 -5.16 -1.38 12.59
C GLU A 145 -5.70 -1.82 11.22
N ALA A 146 -6.63 -1.05 10.65
CA ALA A 146 -7.26 -1.37 9.38
C ALA A 146 -6.33 -1.17 8.17
N PHE A 147 -5.20 -0.48 8.35
CA PHE A 147 -4.18 -0.33 7.32
C PHE A 147 -3.47 -1.65 7.04
N SER A 148 -3.41 -2.02 5.76
CA SER A 148 -2.72 -3.22 5.30
C SER A 148 -1.52 -2.85 4.43
N VAL A 149 -0.33 -3.31 4.82
CA VAL A 149 0.87 -3.20 4.00
C VAL A 149 0.76 -4.18 2.84
N LEU A 150 1.15 -3.75 1.64
CA LEU A 150 1.16 -4.65 0.49
C LEU A 150 2.26 -5.70 0.61
N PRO A 151 2.00 -6.96 0.19
CA PRO A 151 3.00 -8.03 0.24
C PRO A 151 4.22 -7.73 -0.64
N VAL A 152 4.03 -6.93 -1.70
CA VAL A 152 5.11 -6.38 -2.51
C VAL A 152 4.96 -4.87 -2.57
N GLN A 153 5.97 -4.18 -2.05
CA GLN A 153 6.11 -2.74 -2.25
C GLN A 153 6.80 -2.51 -3.59
N SER A 154 6.05 -1.97 -4.55
CA SER A 154 6.57 -1.49 -5.84
C SER A 154 6.19 -0.03 -6.00
N GLY A 155 7.19 0.85 -6.04
CA GLY A 155 6.98 2.29 -6.18
C GLY A 155 6.47 2.96 -4.89
N PRO A 156 5.64 4.02 -5.00
CA PRO A 156 5.33 4.91 -3.88
C PRO A 156 4.22 4.39 -2.95
N VAL A 157 3.50 3.34 -3.34
CA VAL A 157 2.35 2.82 -2.58
C VAL A 157 2.86 2.01 -1.39
N ALA A 158 2.61 2.51 -0.18
CA ALA A 158 2.98 1.87 1.08
C ALA A 158 1.99 0.78 1.50
N GLY A 159 0.71 0.93 1.12
CA GLY A 159 -0.37 0.04 1.58
C GLY A 159 -1.75 0.46 1.07
N ILE A 160 -2.76 -0.14 1.67
CA ILE A 160 -4.18 0.15 1.43
C ILE A 160 -4.90 0.37 2.76
N PHE A 161 -5.89 1.27 2.73
CA PHE A 161 -6.66 1.65 3.91
C PHE A 161 -8.16 1.72 3.58
N PRO A 162 -9.03 0.96 4.28
CA PRO A 162 -10.46 1.07 4.08
C PRO A 162 -11.01 2.30 4.81
N HIS A 163 -11.70 3.18 4.09
CA HIS A 163 -12.36 4.35 4.68
C HIS A 163 -13.58 4.76 3.88
N ALA A 164 -14.70 5.02 4.57
CA ALA A 164 -15.95 5.45 3.97
C ALA A 164 -16.40 4.58 2.76
N GLN A 165 -16.34 3.25 2.92
CA GLN A 165 -16.68 2.25 1.89
C GLN A 165 -15.78 2.26 0.64
N VAL A 166 -14.65 2.96 0.69
CA VAL A 166 -13.66 3.00 -0.38
C VAL A 166 -12.34 2.42 0.14
N LEU A 167 -11.61 1.73 -0.73
CA LEU A 167 -10.26 1.26 -0.46
C LEU A 167 -9.25 2.26 -1.00
N TRP A 168 -8.57 2.96 -0.10
CA TRP A 168 -7.63 4.02 -0.41
C TRP A 168 -6.22 3.46 -0.60
N PRO A 169 -5.59 3.61 -1.77
CA PRO A 169 -4.16 3.38 -1.90
C PRO A 169 -3.42 4.48 -1.12
N ILE A 170 -2.55 4.07 -0.20
CA ILE A 170 -1.76 4.98 0.61
C ILE A 170 -0.35 5.07 0.04
N CYS A 171 0.04 6.26 -0.38
CA CYS A 171 1.35 6.57 -0.95
C CYS A 171 2.22 7.34 0.05
N SER A 172 3.54 7.14 -0.03
CA SER A 172 4.49 8.01 0.66
C SER A 172 4.99 9.10 -0.28
N VAL A 173 4.88 10.36 0.14
CA VAL A 173 5.39 11.50 -0.65
C VAL A 173 6.92 11.43 -0.81
N PRO A 174 7.72 11.15 0.24
CA PRO A 174 9.13 10.84 0.07
C PRO A 174 9.40 9.73 -0.95
N ALA A 175 8.57 8.67 -1.01
CA ALA A 175 8.71 7.60 -1.99
C ALA A 175 8.35 8.02 -3.42
N LEU A 176 7.44 8.98 -3.59
CA LEU A 176 7.22 9.63 -4.90
C LEU A 176 8.48 10.36 -5.38
N LEU A 177 9.33 10.81 -4.45
CA LEU A 177 10.59 11.52 -4.70
C LEU A 177 11.82 10.60 -4.66
N GLY A 178 11.63 9.28 -4.58
CA GLY A 178 12.71 8.28 -4.59
C GLY A 178 13.35 7.98 -3.24
N THR A 179 12.81 8.51 -2.13
CA THR A 179 13.23 8.14 -0.77
C THR A 179 12.43 6.92 -0.28
N PRO A 180 13.05 5.92 0.37
CA PRO A 180 12.29 4.78 0.89
C PRO A 180 11.12 5.20 1.81
N PRO A 181 9.93 4.59 1.68
CA PRO A 181 8.82 4.88 2.57
C PRO A 181 9.12 4.38 3.99
N ALA A 182 8.78 5.19 4.99
CA ALA A 182 8.79 4.81 6.40
C ALA A 182 7.35 4.71 6.94
N PRO A 183 7.09 3.93 8.00
CA PRO A 183 5.81 3.94 8.68
C PRO A 183 5.51 5.31 9.30
N GLU A 184 4.34 5.87 9.00
CA GLU A 184 3.89 7.15 9.56
C GLU A 184 2.48 7.02 10.16
N PRO A 185 2.15 7.80 11.21
CA PRO A 185 0.93 7.62 12.01
C PRO A 185 -0.34 8.20 11.39
N PHE A 186 -0.24 9.12 10.42
CA PHE A 186 -1.41 9.76 9.81
C PHE A 186 -1.49 9.50 8.31
N PHE A 187 -2.72 9.50 7.80
CA PHE A 187 -3.01 9.54 6.38
C PHE A 187 -3.81 10.80 6.04
N LEU A 188 -3.34 11.50 5.00
CA LEU A 188 -4.07 12.55 4.33
C LEU A 188 -4.84 11.96 3.14
N LEU A 189 -6.15 11.87 3.24
CA LEU A 189 -7.02 11.38 2.17
C LEU A 189 -7.39 12.53 1.25
N ALA A 190 -7.18 12.35 -0.06
CA ALA A 190 -7.40 13.35 -1.08
C ALA A 190 -8.01 12.76 -2.36
N GLU A 191 -8.77 13.58 -3.07
CA GLU A 191 -9.27 13.25 -4.41
C GLU A 191 -8.43 13.99 -5.46
N LEU A 192 -7.72 13.21 -6.28
CA LEU A 192 -6.77 13.70 -7.28
C LEU A 192 -7.16 13.16 -8.64
N ALA A 193 -7.47 14.03 -9.61
CA ALA A 193 -7.92 13.66 -10.95
C ALA A 193 -9.07 12.62 -10.95
N GLY A 194 -10.03 12.77 -10.02
CA GLY A 194 -11.16 11.83 -9.84
C GLY A 194 -10.78 10.49 -9.21
N ARG A 195 -9.59 10.38 -8.60
CA ARG A 195 -9.09 9.18 -7.92
C ARG A 195 -8.89 9.42 -6.44
N HIS A 196 -9.24 8.42 -5.63
CA HIS A 196 -8.95 8.40 -4.20
C HIS A 196 -7.49 8.03 -3.96
N VAL A 197 -6.76 8.87 -3.24
CA VAL A 197 -5.37 8.65 -2.87
C VAL A 197 -5.16 9.11 -1.43
N GLY A 198 -4.48 8.29 -0.63
CA GLY A 198 -3.99 8.70 0.68
C GLY A 198 -2.49 9.00 0.63
N LEU A 199 -2.03 9.98 1.41
CA LEU A 199 -0.61 10.29 1.60
C LEU A 199 -0.21 10.04 3.05
N THR A 200 0.95 9.45 3.28
CA THR A 200 1.50 9.28 4.63
C THR A 200 2.00 10.61 5.21
N ALA A 201 1.79 10.81 6.51
CA ALA A 201 2.26 11.99 7.24
C ALA A 201 2.69 11.65 8.67
N THR A 202 3.83 12.20 9.07
CA THR A 202 4.39 12.14 10.41
C THR A 202 3.56 12.98 11.38
N ARG A 203 3.17 14.17 10.95
CA ARG A 203 2.24 15.06 11.67
C ARG A 203 1.54 16.01 10.71
N VAL A 204 0.38 16.50 11.12
CA VAL A 204 -0.37 17.53 10.39
C VAL A 204 -0.29 18.84 11.16
N LEU A 205 0.21 19.89 10.51
CA LEU A 205 0.40 21.21 11.11
C LEU A 205 -0.88 22.06 11.04
N GLY A 206 -1.79 21.70 10.12
CA GLY A 206 -3.08 22.34 9.94
C GLY A 206 -3.18 23.10 8.63
N VAL A 207 -4.20 23.94 8.51
CA VAL A 207 -4.46 24.73 7.30
C VAL A 207 -3.77 26.09 7.41
N LEU A 208 -2.88 26.38 6.47
CA LEU A 208 -2.20 27.67 6.35
C LEU A 208 -2.63 28.40 5.07
N GLN A 209 -2.29 29.68 5.00
CA GLN A 209 -2.65 30.61 3.92
C GLN A 209 -1.58 31.69 3.78
N ARG A 210 -1.66 32.49 2.71
CA ARG A 210 -0.67 33.55 2.37
C ARG A 210 0.70 32.95 2.07
N PHE A 211 0.70 31.95 1.20
CA PHE A 211 1.93 31.40 0.66
C PHE A 211 2.59 32.41 -0.28
N GLU A 212 3.91 32.45 -0.28
CA GLU A 212 4.71 33.25 -1.21
C GLU A 212 5.71 32.33 -1.93
N PRO A 213 5.97 32.52 -3.23
CA PRO A 213 6.99 31.76 -3.94
C PRO A 213 8.35 31.87 -3.25
N ASP A 214 9.07 30.76 -3.20
CA ASP A 214 10.47 30.71 -2.77
C ASP A 214 11.38 30.52 -4.00
N GLU A 215 12.70 30.47 -3.79
CA GLU A 215 13.68 30.41 -4.91
C GLU A 215 13.64 29.08 -5.68
N THR A 216 13.04 28.03 -5.11
CA THR A 216 12.99 26.70 -5.71
C THR A 216 11.60 26.41 -6.28
N ALA A 217 11.55 25.75 -7.44
CA ALA A 217 10.28 25.35 -8.04
C ALA A 217 9.46 24.47 -7.10
N GLY A 218 8.17 24.80 -6.96
CA GLY A 218 7.26 24.08 -6.07
C GLY A 218 7.51 24.30 -4.58
N THR A 219 8.39 25.24 -4.18
CA THR A 219 8.55 25.62 -2.77
C THR A 219 7.89 26.97 -2.50
N PHE A 220 7.22 27.04 -1.35
CA PHE A 220 6.52 28.25 -0.93
C PHE A 220 6.79 28.53 0.54
N ARG A 221 7.02 29.80 0.89
CA ARG A 221 7.13 30.27 2.27
C ARG A 221 5.76 30.64 2.80
N VAL A 222 5.60 30.52 4.11
CA VAL A 222 4.36 30.91 4.79
C VAL A 222 4.69 31.44 6.18
N PRO A 223 4.02 32.52 6.64
CA PRO A 223 4.26 33.06 7.97
C PRO A 223 4.07 32.00 9.06
N GLY A 224 5.00 31.95 10.01
CA GLY A 224 4.95 31.02 11.15
C GLY A 224 5.72 29.72 10.95
N LEU A 225 6.23 29.44 9.75
CA LEU A 225 7.15 28.32 9.50
C LEU A 225 8.55 28.84 9.15
N ALA A 226 9.58 28.20 9.71
CA ALA A 226 10.98 28.53 9.43
C ALA A 226 11.46 27.95 8.09
N GLU A 227 10.93 26.79 7.72
CA GLU A 227 11.29 26.06 6.51
C GLU A 227 10.22 26.28 5.41
N PRO A 228 10.63 26.29 4.13
CA PRO A 228 9.69 26.33 3.02
C PRO A 228 8.88 25.03 2.92
N VAL A 229 7.67 25.13 2.40
CA VAL A 229 6.75 24.01 2.20
C VAL A 229 6.82 23.56 0.74
N LEU A 230 7.01 22.25 0.51
CA LEU A 230 7.06 21.67 -0.83
C LEU A 230 5.66 21.29 -1.34
N PHE A 231 5.37 21.62 -2.59
CA PHE A 231 4.13 21.30 -3.29
C PHE A 231 4.41 20.57 -4.60
N LEU A 232 3.84 19.37 -4.71
CA LEU A 232 3.83 18.58 -5.93
C LEU A 232 2.53 18.84 -6.70
N ASP A 233 2.60 18.83 -8.03
CA ASP A 233 1.42 18.77 -8.88
C ASP A 233 0.88 17.34 -8.93
N LEU A 234 0.23 16.96 -7.82
CA LEU A 234 -0.31 15.61 -7.66
C LEU A 234 -1.48 15.34 -8.61
N GLN A 235 -2.20 16.36 -9.06
CA GLN A 235 -3.23 16.18 -10.09
C GLN A 235 -2.61 15.63 -11.37
N ARG A 236 -1.47 16.20 -11.81
CA ARG A 236 -0.74 15.72 -12.98
C ARG A 236 -0.01 14.40 -12.75
N MET A 237 0.46 14.14 -11.54
CA MET A 237 1.16 12.88 -11.23
C MET A 237 0.22 11.66 -11.14
N PHE A 238 -1.08 11.88 -10.86
CA PHE A 238 -2.09 10.83 -10.68
C PHE A 238 -3.14 10.75 -11.81
N SER A 239 -3.02 11.59 -12.85
CA SER A 239 -3.89 11.55 -14.03
C SER A 239 -3.68 10.32 -14.92
#